data_AF-A0A7W1FT14-F1
#
_entry.id   AF-A0A7W1FT14-F1
#
_cell.length_a   1.000
_cell.length_b   1.000
_cell.length_c   1.000
_cell.angle_alpha   90.00
_cell.angle_beta   90.00
_cell.angle_gamma   90.00
#
_symmetry.space_group_name_H-M   'P 1'
#
loop_
_entity.id
_entity.type
_entity.pdbx_description
1 polymer ?
#
loop_
_entity_poly.entity_id
_entity_poly.type
_entity_poly.pdbx_seq_one_letter_code
_entity_poly.pdbx_strand_id
1 'polypeptide(L)'
;MDHRSQGEETREPIFRSDLEGPRPEPRYEPLRPEGGLWSVIKRWLAPLAAVGILLAKFKGLALLLLKVKFLGTALTMLVSIGAYALLFPLWFAVGIVVLIWVHEMGHVVQLRREGIPASAPMFIPFLGAFVAMKQMPKDAMAEARVGLAGPVLGTLGGLATLGLYALTGDQLFLGLAYFNFIINLFNLAPLLPLDGGRAVGAMSPVFQVLGLVVMVALFFVAPIMAFIALLGLPELWHRWKTRNTPEGRAYYDLPLRQRVAVGVVYLGLILVLGLLTGATFVPDPEALQ
;
A
#
# COMPACT_ATOMS: atom_id res chain seq x y z
N MET A 1 -21.96 -51.72 76.19
CA MET A 1 -21.59 -50.31 75.99
C MET A 1 -20.08 -50.23 76.08
N ASP A 2 -19.39 -50.13 74.93
CA ASP A 2 -18.30 -49.16 74.76
C ASP A 2 -17.95 -49.06 73.27
N HIS A 3 -18.03 -47.84 72.73
CA HIS A 3 -17.83 -47.54 71.31
C HIS A 3 -16.34 -47.25 71.05
N ARG A 4 -15.67 -48.02 70.20
CA ARG A 4 -14.38 -47.65 69.60
C ARG A 4 -14.55 -47.33 68.12
N SER A 5 -14.52 -46.04 67.81
CA SER A 5 -14.33 -45.50 66.47
C SER A 5 -12.93 -45.87 65.96
N GLN A 6 -12.83 -46.69 64.91
CA GLN A 6 -11.62 -46.76 64.11
C GLN A 6 -11.77 -45.76 62.96
N GLY A 7 -10.95 -44.71 62.99
CA GLY A 7 -10.87 -43.72 61.93
C GLY A 7 -10.31 -44.36 60.67
N GLU A 8 -10.94 -44.08 59.53
CA GLU A 8 -10.35 -44.30 58.22
C GLU A 8 -9.11 -43.42 58.08
N GLU A 9 -7.94 -44.05 58.18
CA GLU A 9 -6.66 -43.43 57.87
C GLU A 9 -6.59 -43.27 56.34
N THR A 10 -6.87 -42.05 55.87
CA THR A 10 -6.66 -41.63 54.48
C THR A 10 -5.20 -41.83 54.12
N ARG A 11 -4.89 -42.91 53.39
CA ARG A 11 -3.58 -43.14 52.79
C ARG A 11 -3.37 -42.10 51.69
N GLU A 12 -2.69 -41.00 52.01
CA GLU A 12 -2.15 -40.12 50.98
C GLU A 12 -1.14 -40.91 50.13
N PRO A 13 -1.20 -40.80 48.79
CA PRO A 13 -0.20 -41.42 47.94
C PRO A 13 1.14 -40.73 48.18
N ILE A 14 2.09 -41.47 48.74
CA ILE A 14 3.47 -41.02 48.94
C ILE A 14 4.10 -40.86 47.54
N PHE A 15 4.13 -39.63 47.03
CA PHE A 15 4.82 -39.30 45.79
C PHE A 15 6.33 -39.28 46.06
N ARG A 16 6.98 -40.43 45.85
CA ARG A 16 8.43 -40.60 45.99
C ARG A 16 9.17 -40.05 44.76
N SER A 17 9.59 -38.79 44.84
CA SER A 17 10.39 -38.12 43.80
C SER A 17 11.82 -38.69 43.66
N ASP A 18 12.25 -39.54 44.58
CA ASP A 18 13.55 -40.21 44.63
C ASP A 18 13.67 -41.41 43.69
N LEU A 19 12.57 -41.87 43.10
CA LEU A 19 12.55 -42.97 42.12
C LEU A 19 12.51 -42.48 40.66
N GLU A 20 12.32 -41.17 40.44
CA GLU A 20 12.37 -40.58 39.10
C GLU A 20 13.83 -40.23 38.77
N GLY A 21 14.47 -41.06 37.95
CA GLY A 21 15.82 -40.80 37.44
C GLY A 21 15.89 -39.43 36.73
N PRO A 22 17.09 -38.87 36.50
CA PRO A 22 17.27 -37.58 35.85
C PRO A 22 16.49 -37.56 34.53
N ARG A 23 15.48 -36.68 34.42
CA ARG A 23 14.73 -36.52 33.18
C ARG A 23 15.74 -36.08 32.11
N PRO A 24 15.80 -36.74 30.95
CA PRO A 24 16.69 -36.30 29.88
C PRO A 24 16.31 -34.85 29.54
N GLU A 25 17.28 -33.94 29.68
CA GLU A 25 17.15 -32.54 29.27
C GLU A 25 16.59 -32.50 27.84
N PRO A 26 15.51 -31.75 27.57
CA PRO A 26 14.97 -31.63 26.23
C PRO A 26 16.06 -31.06 25.33
N ARG A 27 16.61 -31.92 24.47
CA ARG A 27 17.65 -31.55 23.52
C ARG A 27 17.02 -30.59 22.52
N TYR A 28 17.29 -29.30 22.68
CA TYR A 28 16.80 -28.27 21.78
C TYR A 28 17.53 -28.42 20.44
N GLU A 29 16.88 -29.05 19.47
CA GLU A 29 17.31 -28.95 18.07
C GLU A 29 16.92 -27.56 17.58
N PRO A 30 17.88 -26.69 17.18
CA PRO A 30 17.52 -25.43 16.57
C PRO A 30 16.70 -25.72 15.32
N LEU A 31 15.49 -25.16 15.25
CA LEU A 31 14.64 -25.17 14.06
C LEU A 31 15.47 -24.62 12.88
N ARG A 32 16.08 -25.52 12.11
CA ARG A 32 16.66 -25.15 10.82
C ARG A 32 15.47 -24.86 9.92
N PRO A 33 15.27 -23.62 9.45
CA PRO A 33 14.28 -23.39 8.42
C PRO A 33 14.73 -24.21 7.20
N GLU A 34 14.08 -25.35 6.94
CA GLU A 34 14.21 -26.10 5.67
C GLU A 34 13.51 -25.36 4.52
N GLY A 35 13.76 -24.06 4.46
CA GLY A 35 13.16 -23.17 3.51
C GLY A 35 14.23 -22.61 2.60
N GLY A 36 14.75 -23.41 1.68
CA GLY A 36 15.55 -22.87 0.58
C GLY A 36 14.75 -21.79 -0.17
N LEU A 37 15.43 -20.93 -0.94
CA LEU A 37 14.83 -19.84 -1.75
C LEU A 37 13.55 -20.28 -2.49
N TRP A 38 13.51 -21.56 -2.89
CA TRP A 38 12.38 -22.23 -3.54
C TRP A 38 11.10 -22.37 -2.70
N SER A 39 11.22 -22.55 -1.38
CA SER A 39 10.07 -22.61 -0.46
C SER A 39 9.42 -21.23 -0.31
N VAL A 40 10.23 -20.18 -0.21
CA VAL A 40 9.79 -18.79 -0.16
C VAL A 40 9.13 -18.45 -1.48
N ILE A 41 9.78 -18.73 -2.62
CA ILE A 41 9.21 -18.53 -3.95
C ILE A 41 7.88 -19.26 -4.11
N LYS A 42 7.76 -20.53 -3.70
CA LYS A 42 6.48 -21.26 -3.72
C LYS A 42 5.41 -20.63 -2.84
N ARG A 43 5.76 -20.10 -1.67
CA ARG A 43 4.83 -19.42 -0.77
C ARG A 43 4.22 -18.17 -1.40
N TRP A 44 4.97 -17.46 -2.24
CA TRP A 44 4.48 -16.32 -3.01
C TRP A 44 3.79 -16.72 -4.33
N LEU A 45 4.27 -17.76 -5.01
CA LEU A 45 3.71 -18.22 -6.29
C LEU A 45 2.39 -19.00 -6.16
N ALA A 46 2.24 -19.81 -5.12
CA ALA A 46 1.06 -20.65 -4.92
C ALA A 46 -0.26 -19.85 -4.85
N PRO A 47 -0.36 -18.75 -4.09
CA PRO A 47 -1.57 -17.93 -4.11
C PRO A 47 -1.79 -17.20 -5.44
N LEU A 48 -0.72 -16.73 -6.10
CA LEU A 48 -0.83 -16.10 -7.43
C LEU A 48 -1.34 -17.11 -8.47
N ALA A 49 -0.87 -18.36 -8.41
CA ALA A 49 -1.33 -19.44 -9.27
C ALA A 49 -2.79 -19.82 -8.96
N ALA A 50 -3.19 -19.88 -7.69
CA ALA A 50 -4.56 -20.16 -7.29
C ALA A 50 -5.55 -19.08 -7.78
N VAL A 51 -5.19 -17.81 -7.65
CA VAL A 51 -5.95 -16.68 -8.20
C VAL A 51 -6.00 -16.75 -9.73
N GLY A 52 -4.87 -17.05 -10.38
CA GLY A 52 -4.80 -17.23 -11.84
C GLY A 52 -5.69 -18.35 -12.36
N ILE A 53 -5.74 -19.49 -11.67
CA ILE A 53 -6.59 -20.64 -12.02
C ILE A 53 -8.08 -20.31 -11.83
N LEU A 54 -8.44 -19.64 -10.73
CA LEU A 54 -9.81 -19.20 -10.48
C LEU A 54 -10.28 -18.20 -11.55
N LEU A 55 -9.45 -17.21 -11.89
CA LEU A 55 -9.76 -16.24 -12.95
C LEU A 55 -9.86 -16.90 -14.32
N ALA A 56 -9.01 -17.88 -14.63
CA ALA A 56 -9.07 -18.62 -15.88
C ALA A 56 -10.35 -19.48 -15.99
N LYS A 57 -10.75 -20.14 -14.89
CA LYS A 57 -11.94 -20.99 -14.83
C LYS A 57 -13.25 -20.20 -14.92
N PHE A 58 -13.28 -18.97 -14.40
CA PHE A 58 -14.45 -18.09 -14.39
C PHE A 58 -14.31 -16.87 -15.32
N LYS A 59 -13.41 -16.93 -16.30
CA LYS A 59 -13.05 -15.80 -17.17
C LYS A 59 -14.24 -15.06 -17.76
N GLY A 60 -15.29 -15.79 -18.19
CA GLY A 60 -16.49 -15.19 -18.77
C GLY A 60 -17.35 -14.41 -17.77
N LEU A 61 -17.54 -14.95 -16.57
CA LEU A 61 -18.28 -14.29 -15.49
C LEU A 61 -17.48 -13.12 -14.92
N ALA A 62 -16.17 -13.29 -14.74
CA ALA A 62 -15.28 -12.21 -14.32
C ALA A 62 -15.28 -11.05 -15.33
N LEU A 63 -15.19 -11.32 -16.63
CA LEU A 63 -15.27 -10.29 -17.67
C LEU A 63 -16.63 -9.57 -17.69
N LEU A 64 -17.73 -10.32 -17.45
CA LEU A 64 -19.08 -9.77 -17.41
C LEU A 64 -19.30 -8.87 -16.18
N LEU A 65 -18.83 -9.30 -15.01
CA LEU A 65 -18.90 -8.53 -13.76
C LEU A 65 -18.02 -7.27 -13.83
N LEU A 66 -16.85 -7.36 -14.46
CA LEU A 66 -15.97 -6.21 -14.74
C LEU A 66 -16.62 -5.18 -15.68
N LYS A 67 -17.54 -5.58 -16.57
CA LYS A 67 -18.27 -4.64 -17.44
C LYS A 67 -19.25 -3.76 -16.68
N VAL A 68 -19.72 -4.19 -15.51
CA VAL A 68 -20.57 -3.38 -14.64
C VAL A 68 -19.67 -2.56 -13.72
N LYS A 69 -19.59 -1.25 -13.96
CA LYS A 69 -18.58 -0.35 -13.35
C LYS A 69 -18.45 -0.48 -11.82
N PHE A 70 -19.55 -0.64 -11.10
CA PHE A 70 -19.54 -0.77 -9.63
C PHE A 70 -19.16 -2.19 -9.15
N LEU A 71 -19.69 -3.21 -9.82
CA LEU A 71 -19.39 -4.62 -9.53
C LEU A 71 -17.94 -4.97 -9.85
N GLY A 72 -17.38 -4.40 -10.92
CA GLY A 72 -15.98 -4.56 -11.29
C GLY A 72 -15.04 -4.02 -10.22
N THR A 73 -15.27 -2.80 -9.73
CA THR A 73 -14.46 -2.22 -8.64
C THR A 73 -14.57 -3.04 -7.37
N ALA A 74 -15.78 -3.38 -6.93
CA ALA A 74 -15.98 -4.20 -5.73
C ALA A 74 -15.29 -5.57 -5.83
N LEU A 75 -15.36 -6.23 -6.98
CA LEU A 75 -14.66 -7.50 -7.21
C LEU A 75 -13.14 -7.33 -7.13
N THR A 76 -12.58 -6.29 -7.76
CA THR A 76 -11.13 -6.04 -7.71
C THR A 76 -10.65 -5.66 -6.32
N MET A 77 -11.48 -4.97 -5.54
CA MET A 77 -11.22 -4.69 -4.12
C MET A 77 -11.19 -5.99 -3.31
N LEU A 78 -12.19 -6.87 -3.47
CA LEU A 78 -12.23 -8.16 -2.77
C LEU A 78 -11.03 -9.05 -3.10
N VAL A 79 -10.63 -9.11 -4.38
CA VAL A 79 -9.43 -9.83 -4.81
C VAL A 79 -8.17 -9.23 -4.17
N SER A 80 -8.09 -7.90 -4.11
CA SER A 80 -6.95 -7.22 -3.49
C SER A 80 -6.91 -7.43 -1.97
N ILE A 81 -8.05 -7.39 -1.28
CA ILE A 81 -8.17 -7.73 0.14
C ILE A 81 -7.69 -9.16 0.36
N GLY A 82 -8.17 -10.12 -0.44
CA GLY A 82 -7.75 -11.51 -0.35
C GLY A 82 -6.25 -11.68 -0.56
N ALA A 83 -5.64 -10.95 -1.49
CA ALA A 83 -4.21 -10.98 -1.73
C ALA A 83 -3.40 -10.36 -0.57
N TYR A 84 -3.80 -9.20 -0.06
CA TYR A 84 -3.16 -8.58 1.10
C TYR A 84 -3.32 -9.43 2.37
N ALA A 85 -4.46 -10.12 2.53
CA ALA A 85 -4.72 -11.01 3.66
C ALA A 85 -3.80 -12.25 3.71
N LEU A 86 -3.06 -12.54 2.64
CA LEU A 86 -2.01 -13.58 2.64
C LEU A 86 -0.74 -13.13 3.36
N LEU A 87 -0.54 -11.81 3.49
CA LEU A 87 0.66 -11.20 4.07
C LEU A 87 0.37 -10.52 5.40
N PHE A 88 -0.85 -10.03 5.58
CA PHE A 88 -1.28 -9.22 6.70
C PHE A 88 -2.56 -9.78 7.34
N PRO A 89 -2.85 -9.45 8.61
CA PRO A 89 -4.15 -9.75 9.21
C PRO A 89 -5.31 -9.20 8.38
N LEU A 90 -6.44 -9.92 8.36
CA LEU A 90 -7.58 -9.60 7.49
C LEU A 90 -8.04 -8.13 7.62
N TRP A 91 -8.20 -7.64 8.84
CA TRP A 91 -8.66 -6.26 9.08
C TRP A 91 -7.63 -5.21 8.65
N PHE A 92 -6.34 -5.53 8.74
CA PHE A 92 -5.28 -4.69 8.19
C PHE A 92 -5.35 -4.64 6.66
N ALA A 93 -5.54 -5.79 6.01
CA ALA A 93 -5.72 -5.88 4.56
C ALA A 93 -6.95 -5.09 4.07
N VAL A 94 -8.07 -5.18 4.80
CA VAL A 94 -9.27 -4.38 4.52
C VAL A 94 -8.97 -2.89 4.65
N GLY A 95 -8.33 -2.47 5.74
CA GLY A 95 -7.95 -1.08 5.98
C GLY A 95 -7.03 -0.52 4.89
N ILE A 96 -6.04 -1.30 4.44
CA ILE A 96 -5.16 -0.92 3.31
C ILE A 96 -6.00 -0.61 2.06
N VAL A 97 -6.88 -1.52 1.67
CA VAL A 97 -7.67 -1.36 0.43
C VAL A 97 -8.63 -0.18 0.54
N VAL A 98 -9.21 0.06 1.71
CA VAL A 98 -10.04 1.25 1.98
C VAL A 98 -9.23 2.54 1.85
N LEU A 99 -8.01 2.59 2.41
CA LEU A 99 -7.15 3.78 2.32
C LEU A 99 -6.68 4.06 0.90
N ILE A 100 -6.31 3.02 0.14
CA ILE A 100 -6.02 3.14 -1.30
C ILE A 100 -7.27 3.65 -2.04
N TRP A 101 -8.46 3.15 -1.71
CA TRP A 101 -9.69 3.66 -2.32
C TRP A 101 -9.94 5.14 -2.03
N VAL A 102 -9.72 5.59 -0.78
CA VAL A 102 -9.81 7.01 -0.40
C VAL A 102 -8.83 7.85 -1.21
N HIS A 103 -7.59 7.39 -1.38
CA HIS A 103 -6.60 8.04 -2.24
C HIS A 103 -7.10 8.15 -3.69
N GLU A 104 -7.56 7.06 -4.31
CA GLU A 104 -8.07 7.07 -5.68
C GLU A 104 -9.29 7.99 -5.87
N MET A 105 -10.15 8.09 -4.85
CA MET A 105 -11.27 9.03 -4.87
C MET A 105 -10.81 10.48 -4.96
N GLY A 106 -9.62 10.81 -4.46
CA GLY A 106 -9.02 12.13 -4.62
C GLY A 106 -8.83 12.48 -6.10
N HIS A 107 -8.22 11.56 -6.85
CA HIS A 107 -8.07 11.71 -8.30
C HIS A 107 -9.41 11.79 -9.02
N VAL A 108 -10.36 10.90 -8.69
CA VAL A 108 -11.69 10.86 -9.33
C VAL A 108 -12.43 12.17 -9.12
N VAL A 109 -12.43 12.70 -7.89
CA VAL A 109 -13.07 13.97 -7.55
C VAL A 109 -12.42 15.09 -8.35
N GLN A 110 -11.08 15.18 -8.39
CA GLN A 110 -10.41 16.26 -9.12
C GLN A 110 -10.59 16.14 -10.63
N LEU A 111 -10.54 14.94 -11.22
CA LEU A 111 -10.84 14.71 -12.63
C LEU A 111 -12.23 15.22 -13.01
N ARG A 112 -13.24 14.92 -12.17
CA ARG A 112 -14.61 15.43 -12.38
C ARG A 112 -14.68 16.95 -12.29
N ARG A 113 -13.93 17.58 -11.38
CA ARG A 113 -13.85 19.05 -11.27
C ARG A 113 -13.21 19.69 -12.51
N GLU A 114 -12.25 19.02 -13.14
CA GLU A 114 -11.64 19.45 -14.40
C GLU A 114 -12.54 19.14 -15.64
N GLY A 115 -13.70 18.51 -15.43
CA GLY A 115 -14.65 18.12 -16.47
C GLY A 115 -14.26 16.85 -17.23
N ILE A 116 -13.33 16.06 -16.70
CA ILE A 116 -12.81 14.84 -17.33
C ILE A 116 -13.58 13.63 -16.80
N PRO A 117 -14.19 12.80 -17.68
CA PRO A 117 -14.93 11.62 -17.24
C PRO A 117 -13.96 10.56 -16.70
N ALA A 118 -13.97 10.39 -15.37
CA ALA A 118 -13.20 9.36 -14.67
C ALA A 118 -13.92 7.99 -14.70
N SER A 119 -13.17 6.90 -14.90
CA SER A 119 -13.68 5.54 -14.68
C SER A 119 -13.79 5.22 -13.19
N ALA A 120 -14.42 4.10 -12.85
CA ALA A 120 -14.28 3.55 -11.52
C ALA A 120 -12.83 3.04 -11.33
N PRO A 121 -12.24 3.12 -10.11
CA PRO A 121 -10.91 2.59 -9.85
C PRO A 121 -10.86 1.08 -10.04
N MET A 122 -9.76 0.59 -10.58
CA MET A 122 -9.45 -0.83 -10.70
C MET A 122 -8.26 -1.14 -9.80
N PHE A 123 -8.45 -2.07 -8.86
CA PHE A 123 -7.39 -2.46 -7.92
C PHE A 123 -6.57 -3.60 -8.50
N ILE A 124 -5.25 -3.46 -8.45
CA ILE A 124 -4.27 -4.48 -8.80
C ILE A 124 -3.57 -4.90 -7.51
N PRO A 125 -3.73 -6.17 -7.07
CA PRO A 125 -3.06 -6.67 -5.88
C PRO A 125 -1.56 -6.34 -5.85
N PHE A 126 -1.09 -5.86 -4.69
CA PHE A 126 0.31 -5.48 -4.41
C PHE A 126 0.89 -4.31 -5.22
N LEU A 127 0.22 -3.87 -6.29
CA LEU A 127 0.65 -2.75 -7.13
C LEU A 127 -0.07 -1.44 -6.78
N GLY A 128 -1.31 -1.52 -6.30
CA GLY A 128 -2.14 -0.38 -5.94
C GLY A 128 -3.46 -0.37 -6.70
N ALA A 129 -3.96 0.80 -7.05
CA ALA A 129 -5.11 0.95 -7.92
C ALA A 129 -4.78 1.89 -9.07
N PHE A 130 -5.55 1.81 -10.14
CA PHE A 130 -5.47 2.80 -11.20
C PHE A 130 -6.86 3.18 -11.68
N VAL A 131 -7.01 4.46 -12.00
CA VAL A 131 -8.19 5.01 -12.66
C VAL A 131 -7.86 5.23 -14.13
N ALA A 132 -8.56 4.54 -15.02
CA ALA A 132 -8.40 4.76 -16.45
C ALA A 132 -8.95 6.15 -16.81
N MET A 133 -8.07 7.01 -17.31
CA MET A 133 -8.45 8.32 -17.85
C MET A 133 -8.93 8.14 -19.29
N LYS A 134 -10.15 8.59 -19.60
CA LYS A 134 -10.68 8.53 -20.97
C LYS A 134 -10.13 9.62 -21.88
N GLN A 135 -9.60 10.69 -21.29
CA GLN A 135 -9.05 11.85 -21.96
C GLN A 135 -7.88 12.39 -21.13
N MET A 136 -6.85 12.91 -21.79
CA MET A 136 -5.74 13.56 -21.10
C MET A 136 -6.19 14.90 -20.49
N PRO A 137 -5.54 15.35 -19.39
CA PRO A 137 -5.73 16.70 -18.88
C PRO A 137 -5.50 17.78 -19.95
N LYS A 138 -6.11 18.95 -19.76
CA LYS A 138 -6.05 20.05 -20.74
C LYS A 138 -4.70 20.76 -20.75
N ASP A 139 -4.08 20.86 -19.59
CA ASP A 139 -2.78 21.49 -19.38
C ASP A 139 -2.04 20.80 -18.21
N ALA A 140 -0.76 21.14 -18.05
CA ALA A 140 0.06 20.60 -16.97
C ALA A 140 -0.47 20.97 -15.57
N MET A 141 -1.21 22.09 -15.43
CA MET A 141 -1.76 22.50 -14.13
C MET A 141 -2.90 21.57 -13.69
N ALA A 142 -3.80 21.24 -14.60
CA ALA A 142 -4.88 20.27 -14.37
C ALA A 142 -4.29 18.89 -14.07
N GLU A 143 -3.25 18.48 -14.81
CA GLU A 143 -2.53 17.22 -14.53
C GLU A 143 -1.91 17.21 -13.12
N ALA A 144 -1.26 18.30 -12.71
CA ALA A 144 -0.67 18.42 -11.39
C ALA A 144 -1.73 18.44 -10.27
N ARG A 145 -2.85 19.16 -10.45
CA ARG A 145 -3.95 19.14 -9.48
C ARG A 145 -4.53 17.73 -9.32
N VAL A 146 -4.74 17.02 -10.43
CA VAL A 146 -5.22 15.64 -10.40
C VAL A 146 -4.22 14.76 -9.68
N GLY A 147 -2.92 14.84 -10.01
CA GLY A 147 -1.87 14.08 -9.34
C GLY A 147 -1.81 14.36 -7.84
N LEU A 148 -1.90 15.62 -7.40
CA LEU A 148 -1.84 15.97 -5.98
C LEU A 148 -3.12 15.64 -5.20
N ALA A 149 -4.27 15.55 -5.85
CA ALA A 149 -5.54 15.31 -5.17
C ALA A 149 -5.61 13.95 -4.47
N GLY A 150 -4.99 12.91 -5.04
CA GLY A 150 -4.91 11.58 -4.43
C GLY A 150 -4.13 11.61 -3.12
N PRO A 151 -2.85 12.03 -3.11
CA PRO A 151 -2.05 12.18 -1.91
C PRO A 151 -2.68 13.10 -0.86
N VAL A 152 -3.35 14.20 -1.26
CA VAL A 152 -4.09 15.06 -0.31
C VAL A 152 -5.20 14.27 0.39
N LEU A 153 -6.08 13.62 -0.37
CA LEU A 153 -7.21 12.89 0.22
C LEU A 153 -6.75 11.64 0.98
N GLY A 154 -5.73 10.95 0.48
CA GLY A 154 -5.07 9.85 1.16
C GLY A 154 -4.43 10.27 2.48
N THR A 155 -3.80 11.45 2.54
CA THR A 155 -3.26 12.00 3.79
C THR A 155 -4.37 12.26 4.80
N LEU A 156 -5.50 12.83 4.38
CA LEU A 156 -6.68 13.01 5.24
C LEU A 156 -7.23 11.66 5.74
N GLY A 157 -7.26 10.63 4.89
CA GLY A 157 -7.63 9.27 5.28
C GLY A 157 -6.68 8.69 6.34
N GLY A 158 -5.37 8.89 6.19
CA GLY A 158 -4.38 8.47 7.19
C GLY A 158 -4.52 9.22 8.51
N LEU A 159 -4.76 10.53 8.47
CA LEU A 159 -5.01 11.35 9.65
C LEU A 159 -6.29 10.93 10.38
N ALA A 160 -7.35 10.58 9.64
CA ALA A 160 -8.57 10.04 10.24
C ALA A 160 -8.28 8.72 10.97
N THR A 161 -7.51 7.82 10.34
CA THR A 161 -7.08 6.57 10.96
C THR A 161 -6.18 6.79 12.18
N LEU A 162 -5.26 7.77 12.13
CA LEU A 162 -4.46 8.16 13.29
C LEU A 162 -5.35 8.73 14.42
N GLY A 163 -6.39 9.47 14.08
CA GLY A 163 -7.40 9.92 15.04
C GLY A 163 -8.16 8.75 15.68
N LEU A 164 -8.50 7.71 14.92
CA LEU A 164 -9.11 6.48 15.47
C LEU A 164 -8.16 5.76 16.43
N TYR A 165 -6.86 5.73 16.14
CA TYR A 165 -5.86 5.23 17.08
C TYR A 165 -5.86 6.05 18.38
N ALA A 166 -5.83 7.38 18.29
CA ALA A 166 -5.84 8.25 19.46
C ALA A 166 -7.09 8.07 20.35
N LEU A 167 -8.22 7.64 19.76
CA LEU A 167 -9.47 7.40 20.48
C LEU A 167 -9.57 5.99 21.07
N THR A 168 -9.02 4.98 20.39
CA THR A 168 -9.23 3.57 20.74
C THR A 168 -8.00 2.90 21.38
N GLY A 169 -6.81 3.42 21.12
CA GLY A 169 -5.53 2.77 21.44
C GLY A 169 -5.22 1.52 20.59
N ASP A 170 -6.05 1.18 19.60
CA ASP A 170 -5.88 -0.04 18.81
C ASP A 170 -4.78 0.12 17.76
N GLN A 171 -3.75 -0.72 17.89
CA GLN A 171 -2.55 -0.75 17.05
C GLN A 171 -2.84 -1.00 15.56
N LEU A 172 -3.99 -1.61 15.24
CA LEU A 172 -4.47 -1.72 13.86
C LEU A 172 -4.49 -0.35 13.18
N PHE A 173 -5.05 0.66 13.84
CA PHE A 173 -5.17 2.00 13.27
C PHE A 173 -3.83 2.73 13.20
N LEU A 174 -2.92 2.53 14.16
CA LEU A 174 -1.59 3.10 14.08
C LEU A 174 -0.82 2.56 12.87
N GLY A 175 -0.82 1.23 12.70
CA GLY A 175 -0.16 0.59 11.56
C GLY A 175 -0.78 0.98 10.21
N LEU A 176 -2.11 1.14 10.15
CA LEU A 176 -2.80 1.59 8.94
C LEU A 176 -2.46 3.04 8.59
N ALA A 177 -2.36 3.93 9.59
CA ALA A 177 -1.95 5.31 9.39
C ALA A 177 -0.51 5.38 8.85
N TYR A 178 0.42 4.67 9.51
CA TYR A 178 1.81 4.55 9.07
C TYR A 178 1.93 4.04 7.63
N PHE A 179 1.27 2.93 7.32
CA PHE A 179 1.29 2.35 5.97
C PHE A 179 0.74 3.34 4.94
N ASN A 180 -0.38 4.00 5.24
CA ASN A 180 -0.97 4.99 4.35
C ASN A 180 -0.04 6.19 4.09
N PHE A 181 0.65 6.69 5.11
CA PHE A 181 1.58 7.81 4.93
C PHE A 181 2.76 7.43 4.05
N ILE A 182 3.30 6.21 4.21
CA ILE A 182 4.35 5.68 3.33
C ILE A 182 3.86 5.55 1.89
N ILE A 183 2.68 4.96 1.67
CA ILE A 183 2.16 4.78 0.31
C ILE A 183 1.89 6.13 -0.36
N ASN A 184 1.36 7.12 0.35
CA ASN A 184 1.17 8.46 -0.20
C ASN A 184 2.51 9.14 -0.50
N LEU A 185 3.51 9.01 0.38
CA LEU A 185 4.85 9.56 0.15
C LEU A 185 5.53 8.90 -1.05
N PHE A 186 5.35 7.58 -1.19
CA PHE A 186 5.80 6.81 -2.34
C PHE A 186 5.16 7.29 -3.64
N ASN A 187 3.84 7.51 -3.64
CA ASN A 187 3.14 8.05 -4.82
C ASN A 187 3.58 9.48 -5.18
N LEU A 188 4.07 10.25 -4.21
CA LEU A 188 4.69 11.56 -4.47
C LEU A 188 6.10 11.46 -5.05
N ALA A 189 6.67 10.26 -5.25
CA ALA A 189 7.95 10.16 -5.93
C ALA A 189 7.87 10.81 -7.33
N PRO A 190 8.89 11.57 -7.75
CA PRO A 190 8.92 12.35 -9.00
C PRO A 190 9.06 11.48 -10.27
N LEU A 191 8.26 10.41 -10.39
CA LEU A 191 8.35 9.37 -11.41
C LEU A 191 6.98 9.13 -12.03
N LEU A 192 6.91 8.92 -13.33
CA LEU A 192 5.71 8.37 -13.95
C LEU A 192 5.75 6.84 -13.81
N PRO A 193 4.61 6.15 -13.62
CA PRO A 193 3.23 6.65 -13.63
C PRO A 193 2.70 7.25 -12.30
N LEU A 194 3.56 7.43 -11.29
CA LEU A 194 3.18 7.93 -9.96
C LEU A 194 2.71 9.40 -9.99
N ASP A 195 2.02 9.80 -8.95
CA ASP A 195 1.41 11.13 -8.82
C ASP A 195 2.41 12.27 -8.78
N GLY A 196 3.57 12.04 -8.14
CA GLY A 196 4.65 13.01 -8.08
C GLY A 196 5.20 13.35 -9.46
N GLY A 197 5.26 12.38 -10.38
CA GLY A 197 5.65 12.62 -11.78
C GLY A 197 4.68 13.58 -12.50
N ARG A 198 3.39 13.46 -12.23
CA ARG A 198 2.34 14.36 -12.76
C ARG A 198 2.45 15.77 -12.18
N ALA A 199 2.68 15.88 -10.87
CA ALA A 199 2.85 17.17 -10.19
C ALA A 199 4.11 17.92 -10.65
N VAL A 200 5.25 17.21 -10.71
CA VAL A 200 6.54 17.75 -11.14
C VAL A 200 6.52 18.23 -12.60
N GLY A 201 5.70 17.60 -13.46
CA GLY A 201 5.49 18.03 -14.83
C GLY A 201 5.09 19.51 -14.98
N ALA A 202 4.36 20.06 -14.01
CA ALA A 202 3.92 21.46 -14.01
C ALA A 202 4.93 22.45 -13.41
N MET A 203 5.98 21.98 -12.75
CA MET A 203 6.90 22.84 -12.01
C MET A 203 8.04 23.36 -12.92
N SER A 204 9.10 22.57 -13.06
CA SER A 204 10.29 22.92 -13.85
C SER A 204 10.97 21.65 -14.36
N PRO A 205 11.63 21.68 -15.54
CA PRO A 205 12.43 20.58 -16.04
C PRO A 205 13.51 20.08 -15.07
N VAL A 206 13.99 20.93 -14.16
CA VAL A 206 14.98 20.54 -13.13
C VAL A 206 14.42 19.44 -12.23
N PHE A 207 13.14 19.51 -11.86
CA PHE A 207 12.51 18.49 -11.03
C PHE A 207 12.29 17.17 -11.78
N GLN A 208 12.22 17.19 -13.12
CA GLN A 208 12.17 15.98 -13.94
C GLN A 208 13.54 15.26 -13.95
N VAL A 209 14.63 16.02 -13.98
CA VAL A 209 15.99 15.47 -13.84
C VAL A 209 16.21 14.92 -12.44
N LEU A 210 15.78 15.64 -11.40
CA LEU A 210 15.76 15.13 -10.03
C LEU A 210 14.94 13.84 -9.94
N GLY A 211 13.79 13.81 -10.63
CA GLY A 211 12.97 12.63 -10.83
C GLY A 211 13.75 11.43 -11.31
N LEU A 212 14.44 11.59 -12.45
CA LEU A 212 15.28 10.57 -13.03
C LEU A 212 16.40 10.09 -12.07
N VAL A 213 17.07 11.01 -11.37
CA VAL A 213 18.13 10.65 -10.41
C VAL A 213 17.56 9.83 -9.25
N VAL A 214 16.44 10.26 -8.67
CA VAL A 214 15.73 9.51 -7.62
C VAL A 214 15.27 8.16 -8.14
N MET A 215 14.78 8.07 -9.39
CA MET A 215 14.41 6.81 -10.05
C MET A 215 15.55 5.81 -10.02
N VAL A 216 16.71 6.25 -10.48
CA VAL A 216 17.90 5.41 -10.61
C VAL A 216 18.40 5.00 -9.24
N ALA A 217 18.42 5.92 -8.26
CA ALA A 217 18.77 5.59 -6.89
C ALA A 217 17.82 4.54 -6.28
N LEU A 218 16.51 4.72 -6.44
CA LEU A 218 15.49 3.80 -5.92
C LEU A 218 15.47 2.45 -6.65
N PHE A 219 15.84 2.39 -7.93
CA PHE A 219 16.00 1.14 -8.67
C PHE A 219 16.94 0.16 -7.94
N PHE A 220 18.04 0.65 -7.37
CA PHE A 220 19.03 -0.19 -6.67
C PHE A 220 18.62 -0.53 -5.23
N VAL A 221 17.72 0.23 -4.62
CA VAL A 221 17.28 0.04 -3.23
C VAL A 221 16.00 -0.80 -3.16
N ALA A 222 15.09 -0.63 -4.11
CA ALA A 222 13.77 -1.24 -4.10
C ALA A 222 13.43 -1.83 -5.48
N PRO A 223 13.55 -3.16 -5.68
CA PRO A 223 13.24 -3.81 -6.96
C PRO A 223 11.82 -3.56 -7.48
N ILE A 224 10.86 -3.26 -6.60
CA ILE A 224 9.50 -2.87 -7.00
C ILE A 224 9.47 -1.47 -7.66
N MET A 225 10.33 -0.56 -7.22
CA MET A 225 10.49 0.76 -7.83
C MET A 225 11.12 0.68 -9.22
N ALA A 226 12.06 -0.24 -9.40
CA ALA A 226 12.61 -0.55 -10.72
C ALA A 226 11.53 -0.96 -11.72
N PHE A 227 10.59 -1.82 -11.29
CA PHE A 227 9.48 -2.27 -12.13
C PHE A 227 8.51 -1.12 -12.47
N ILE A 228 8.13 -0.30 -11.49
CA ILE A 228 7.23 0.84 -11.71
C ILE A 228 7.89 1.89 -12.63
N ALA A 229 9.18 2.17 -12.42
CA ALA A 229 9.97 3.04 -13.28
C ALA A 229 9.99 2.56 -14.73
N LEU A 230 10.13 1.25 -14.95
CA LEU A 230 10.10 0.64 -16.29
C LEU A 230 8.76 0.91 -16.99
N LEU A 231 7.64 0.82 -16.27
CA LEU A 231 6.31 1.12 -16.80
C LEU A 231 6.15 2.60 -17.19
N GLY A 232 6.91 3.51 -16.56
CA GLY A 232 6.90 4.94 -16.86
C GLY A 232 7.72 5.36 -18.07
N LEU A 233 8.65 4.52 -18.55
CA LEU A 233 9.55 4.86 -19.67
C LEU A 233 8.83 5.24 -20.98
N PRO A 234 7.77 4.53 -21.43
CA PRO A 234 7.08 4.88 -22.66
C PRO A 234 6.45 6.29 -22.61
N GLU A 235 5.87 6.64 -21.46
CA GLU A 235 5.27 7.95 -21.24
C GLU A 235 6.33 9.05 -21.19
N LEU A 236 7.45 8.81 -20.50
CA LEU A 236 8.58 9.75 -20.47
C LEU A 236 9.15 9.99 -21.87
N TRP A 237 9.30 8.92 -22.67
CA TRP A 237 9.73 9.01 -24.06
C TRP A 237 8.75 9.81 -24.92
N HIS A 238 7.44 9.55 -24.75
CA HIS A 238 6.41 10.28 -25.47
C HIS A 238 6.47 11.79 -25.17
N ARG A 239 6.54 12.18 -23.90
CA ARG A 239 6.67 13.59 -23.48
C ARG A 239 7.94 14.24 -24.00
N TRP A 240 9.06 13.52 -23.99
CA TRP A 240 10.32 14.03 -24.52
C TRP A 240 10.25 14.28 -26.03
N LYS A 241 9.54 13.43 -26.78
CA LYS A 241 9.35 13.58 -28.22
C LYS A 241 8.39 14.73 -28.56
N THR A 242 7.36 14.95 -27.75
CA THR A 242 6.33 15.98 -28.00
C THR A 242 6.68 17.36 -27.41
N ARG A 243 7.72 17.48 -26.58
CA ARG A 243 8.07 18.74 -25.89
C ARG A 243 8.30 19.95 -26.82
N ASN A 244 8.75 19.72 -28.05
CA ASN A 244 9.08 20.78 -29.01
C ASN A 244 7.93 21.11 -29.96
N THR A 245 6.83 20.37 -29.92
CA THR A 245 5.68 20.69 -30.78
C THR A 245 4.95 21.93 -30.22
N PRO A 246 4.21 22.67 -31.06
CA PRO A 246 3.40 23.80 -30.60
C PRO A 246 2.41 23.41 -29.49
N GLU A 247 1.82 22.22 -29.60
CA GLU A 247 0.87 21.68 -28.63
C GLU A 247 1.56 21.36 -27.29
N GLY A 248 2.74 20.73 -27.33
CA GLY A 248 3.53 20.44 -26.13
C GLY A 248 3.97 21.71 -25.41
N ARG A 249 4.38 22.75 -26.14
CA ARG A 249 4.75 24.03 -25.54
C ARG A 249 3.56 24.72 -24.88
N ALA A 250 2.40 24.74 -25.55
CA ALA A 250 1.18 25.30 -24.99
C ALA A 250 0.72 24.54 -23.73
N TYR A 251 0.88 23.21 -23.71
CA TYR A 251 0.51 22.37 -22.56
C TYR A 251 1.28 22.71 -21.27
N TYR A 252 2.58 23.04 -21.41
CA TYR A 252 3.46 23.39 -20.30
C TYR A 252 3.62 24.91 -20.10
N ASP A 253 2.86 25.73 -20.82
CA ASP A 253 2.90 27.20 -20.70
C ASP A 253 2.10 27.67 -19.47
N LEU A 254 2.71 27.51 -18.30
CA LEU A 254 2.13 27.91 -17.03
C LEU A 254 2.77 29.18 -16.45
N PRO A 255 1.98 30.13 -15.94
CA PRO A 255 2.50 31.31 -15.25
C PRO A 255 3.25 30.89 -13.97
N LEU A 256 4.29 31.64 -13.63
CA LEU A 256 5.17 31.32 -12.49
C LEU A 256 4.40 31.11 -11.17
N ARG A 257 3.35 31.90 -10.93
CA ARG A 257 2.49 31.76 -9.73
C ARG A 257 1.89 30.36 -9.60
N GLN A 258 1.45 29.76 -10.70
CA GLN A 258 0.88 28.41 -10.70
C GLN A 258 1.96 27.35 -10.45
N ARG A 259 3.14 27.50 -11.09
CA ARG A 259 4.28 26.60 -10.87
C ARG A 259 4.73 26.60 -9.41
N VAL A 260 4.84 27.78 -8.81
CA VAL A 260 5.19 27.95 -7.39
C VAL A 260 4.10 27.37 -6.49
N ALA A 261 2.82 27.60 -6.79
CA ALA A 261 1.72 27.04 -6.01
C ALA A 261 1.74 25.50 -6.00
N VAL A 262 1.93 24.87 -7.16
CA VAL A 262 2.09 23.40 -7.26
C VAL A 262 3.29 22.94 -6.44
N GLY A 263 4.43 23.63 -6.56
CA GLY A 263 5.64 23.28 -5.81
C GLY A 263 5.48 23.38 -4.30
N VAL A 264 4.80 24.42 -3.80
CA VAL A 264 4.53 24.59 -2.37
C VAL A 264 3.64 23.46 -1.86
N VAL A 265 2.57 23.11 -2.59
CA VAL A 265 1.68 22.01 -2.18
C VAL A 265 2.42 20.67 -2.22
N TYR A 266 3.18 20.40 -3.29
CA TYR A 266 3.93 19.16 -3.46
C TYR A 266 4.99 18.96 -2.36
N LEU A 267 5.85 19.95 -2.14
CA LEU A 267 6.90 19.89 -1.11
C LEU A 267 6.30 19.93 0.30
N GLY A 268 5.23 20.69 0.51
CA GLY A 268 4.49 20.72 1.77
C GLY A 268 3.90 19.37 2.13
N LEU A 269 3.30 18.67 1.17
CA LEU A 269 2.79 17.31 1.36
C LEU A 269 3.91 16.31 1.66
N ILE A 270 5.03 16.37 0.94
CA ILE A 270 6.19 15.51 1.22
C ILE A 270 6.68 15.72 2.65
N LEU A 271 6.81 16.97 3.08
CA LEU A 271 7.26 17.30 4.44
C LEU A 271 6.27 16.77 5.49
N VAL A 272 4.97 17.05 5.32
CA VAL A 272 3.93 16.59 6.25
C VAL A 272 3.90 15.07 6.32
N LEU A 273 3.89 14.38 5.18
CA LEU A 273 3.88 12.93 5.12
C LEU A 273 5.16 12.31 5.71
N GLY A 274 6.32 12.92 5.48
CA GLY A 274 7.58 12.49 6.08
C GLY A 274 7.55 12.60 7.60
N LEU A 275 7.05 13.71 8.14
CA LEU A 275 6.88 13.91 9.59
C LEU A 275 5.86 12.93 10.18
N LEU A 276 4.71 12.74 9.53
CA LEU A 276 3.68 11.80 9.97
C LEU A 276 4.16 10.35 9.93
N THR A 277 4.93 9.98 8.90
CA THR A 277 5.56 8.65 8.80
C THR A 277 6.54 8.45 9.95
N GLY A 278 7.41 9.42 10.22
CA GLY A 278 8.33 9.35 11.36
C GLY A 278 7.60 9.28 12.70
N ALA A 279 6.52 10.03 12.88
CA ALA A 279 5.73 10.07 14.11
C ALA A 279 4.93 8.77 14.36
N THR A 280 4.61 8.03 13.30
CA THR A 280 3.85 6.76 13.39
C THR A 280 4.73 5.53 13.24
N PHE A 281 6.04 5.71 13.06
CA PHE A 281 7.00 4.62 12.98
C PHE A 281 7.16 3.94 14.35
N VAL A 282 7.04 2.62 14.36
CA VAL A 282 7.32 1.79 15.54
C VAL A 282 8.61 1.00 15.27
N PRO A 283 9.72 1.28 15.99
CA PRO A 283 11.02 0.65 15.74
C PRO A 283 11.07 -0.85 16.07
N ASP A 284 10.20 -1.31 16.98
CA ASP A 284 10.23 -2.69 17.48
C ASP A 284 8.81 -3.23 17.65
N PRO A 285 8.41 -4.28 16.91
CA PRO A 285 7.11 -4.93 17.08
C PRO A 285 6.93 -5.57 18.47
N GLU A 286 8.01 -5.87 19.19
CA GLU A 286 7.95 -6.45 20.54
C GLU A 286 7.58 -5.42 21.62
N ALA A 287 7.78 -4.13 21.36
CA ALA A 287 7.33 -3.06 22.24
C ALA A 287 5.79 -2.83 22.20
N LEU A 288 5.05 -3.64 21.44
CA LEU A 288 3.61 -3.57 21.23
C LEU A 288 2.81 -4.67 21.94
N GLN A 289 3.47 -5.50 22.77
CA GLN A 289 2.82 -6.44 23.71
C GLN A 289 2.64 -5.80 25.08
#